data_AF-A0A957KLX9-F1
#
_entry.id   AF-A0A957KLX9-F1
#
_cell.length_a   1.000
_cell.length_b   1.000
_cell.length_c   1.000
_cell.angle_alpha   90.00
_cell.angle_beta   90.00
_cell.angle_gamma   90.00
#
_symmetry.space_group_name_H-M   'P 1'
#
loop_
_entity.id
_entity.type
_entity.pdbx_description
1 polymer ?
#
loop_
_entity_poly.entity_id
_entity_poly.type
_entity_poly.pdbx_seq_one_letter_code
_entity_poly.pdbx_strand_id
1 'polypeptide(L)'
;MELDRDKLQREIHALYKREHEELGEAGTLRQLEEARKWDFSGTLAAGGVVVFPHAGVHDCGHQIAAAVHAALDSGADKVLVISVL
;
A
#
# COMPACT_ATOMS: atom_id res chain seq x y z
N MET A 1 5.01 -25.78 -19.11
CA MET A 1 3.67 -25.20 -19.18
C MET A 1 3.84 -23.75 -19.54
N GLU A 2 3.26 -23.27 -20.63
CA GLU A 2 3.38 -21.88 -21.05
C GLU A 2 2.47 -21.01 -20.17
N LEU A 3 2.99 -19.90 -19.66
CA LEU A 3 2.26 -19.01 -18.76
C LEU A 3 1.29 -18.15 -19.58
N ASP A 4 -0.01 -18.34 -19.37
CA ASP A 4 -1.04 -17.43 -19.88
C ASP A 4 -1.02 -16.13 -19.05
N ARG A 5 -0.28 -15.14 -19.54
CA ARG A 5 -0.08 -13.85 -18.87
C ARG A 5 -1.38 -13.06 -18.76
N ASP A 6 -2.24 -13.14 -19.77
CA ASP A 6 -3.50 -12.39 -19.80
C ASP A 6 -4.49 -12.95 -18.78
N LYS A 7 -4.54 -14.28 -18.65
CA LYS A 7 -5.31 -14.94 -17.60
C LYS A 7 -4.79 -14.57 -16.21
N LEU A 8 -3.47 -14.64 -16.00
CA LEU A 8 -2.86 -14.28 -14.72
C LEU A 8 -3.18 -12.82 -14.33
N GLN A 9 -3.09 -11.89 -15.27
CA GLN A 9 -3.42 -10.49 -15.01
C GLN A 9 -4.89 -10.32 -14.58
N ARG A 10 -5.83 -10.97 -15.27
CA ARG A 10 -7.26 -10.92 -14.89
C ARG A 10 -7.50 -11.51 -13.50
N GLU A 11 -6.82 -12.59 -13.15
CA GLU A 11 -6.92 -13.23 -11.84
C GLU A 11 -6.36 -12.32 -10.73
N ILE A 12 -5.23 -11.65 -10.96
CA ILE A 12 -4.65 -10.65 -10.03
C ILE A 12 -5.62 -9.49 -9.82
N HIS A 13 -6.18 -8.91 -10.89
CA HIS A 13 -7.13 -7.82 -10.78
C HIS A 13 -8.40 -8.24 -10.02
N ALA A 14 -8.90 -9.45 -10.26
CA ALA A 14 -10.06 -10.00 -9.56
C ALA A 14 -9.78 -10.25 -8.08
N LEU A 15 -8.59 -10.76 -7.74
CA LEU A 15 -8.12 -10.92 -6.36
C LEU A 15 -8.06 -9.56 -5.65
N TYR A 16 -7.37 -8.60 -6.24
CA TYR A 16 -7.19 -7.27 -5.66
C TYR A 16 -8.52 -6.57 -5.41
N LYS A 17 -9.44 -6.62 -6.38
CA LYS A 17 -10.79 -6.07 -6.23
C LYS A 17 -11.54 -6.72 -5.08
N ARG A 18 -11.54 -8.05 -5.01
CA ARG A 18 -12.24 -8.79 -3.96
C ARG A 18 -11.69 -8.46 -2.57
N GLU A 19 -10.36 -8.38 -2.41
CA GLU A 19 -9.74 -8.03 -1.14
C GLU A 19 -10.13 -6.62 -0.66
N HIS A 20 -10.21 -5.65 -1.59
CA HIS A 20 -10.71 -4.31 -1.27
C HIS A 20 -12.18 -4.33 -0.84
N GLU A 21 -13.02 -5.09 -1.55
CA GLU A 21 -14.45 -5.24 -1.22
C GLU A 21 -14.64 -5.92 0.14
N GLU A 22 -13.85 -6.94 0.46
CA GLU A 22 -13.89 -7.68 1.73
C GLU A 22 -13.36 -6.84 2.90
N LEU A 23 -12.28 -6.07 2.69
CA LEU A 23 -11.73 -5.18 3.71
C LEU A 23 -12.72 -4.05 4.06
N GLY A 24 -13.32 -3.46 3.02
CA GLY A 24 -14.25 -2.35 3.16
C GLY A 24 -13.64 -1.10 3.81
N GLU A 25 -14.48 -0.07 3.95
CA GLU A 25 -14.08 1.22 4.53
C GLU A 25 -13.61 1.06 5.98
N ALA A 26 -14.38 0.34 6.80
CA ALA A 26 -14.06 0.13 8.20
C ALA A 26 -12.72 -0.61 8.39
N GLY A 27 -12.44 -1.63 7.57
CA GLY A 27 -11.15 -2.33 7.60
C GLY A 27 -10.00 -1.43 7.18
N THR A 28 -10.21 -0.62 6.14
CA THR A 28 -9.22 0.37 5.67
C THR A 28 -8.87 1.38 6.76
N LEU A 29 -9.88 1.95 7.43
CA LEU A 29 -9.67 2.91 8.52
C LEU A 29 -8.96 2.27 9.71
N ARG A 30 -9.28 1.01 10.06
CA ARG A 30 -8.55 0.27 11.10
C ARG A 30 -7.08 0.09 10.74
N GLN A 31 -6.77 -0.32 9.51
CA GLN A 31 -5.39 -0.46 9.05
C GLN A 31 -4.64 0.87 9.10
N LEU A 32 -5.30 1.99 8.76
CA LEU A 32 -4.72 3.33 8.93
C LEU A 32 -4.38 3.62 10.38
N GLU A 33 -5.28 3.37 11.33
CA GLU A 33 -4.99 3.63 12.74
C GLU A 33 -3.91 2.71 13.30
N GLU A 34 -3.94 1.41 12.97
CA GLU A 34 -2.89 0.47 13.36
C GLU A 34 -1.51 0.85 12.82
N ALA A 35 -1.47 1.48 11.64
CA ALA A 35 -0.23 1.84 10.99
C ALA A 35 0.53 2.98 11.66
N ARG A 36 -0.13 3.78 12.51
CA ARG A 36 0.51 4.87 13.27
C ARG A 36 1.65 4.40 14.19
N LYS A 37 1.69 3.10 14.52
CA LYS A 37 2.80 2.53 15.32
C LYS A 37 4.14 2.52 14.57
N TRP A 38 4.12 2.70 13.25
CA TRP A 38 5.33 2.86 12.43
C TRP A 38 5.48 4.32 12.03
N ASP A 39 6.57 4.94 12.47
CA ASP A 39 6.94 6.28 12.05
C ASP A 39 8.15 6.23 11.12
N PHE A 40 7.91 6.50 9.83
CA PHE A 40 8.96 6.65 8.82
C PHE A 40 9.08 8.09 8.29
N SER A 41 8.40 9.06 8.92
CA SER A 41 8.38 10.46 8.48
C SER A 41 9.79 11.03 8.36
N GLY A 42 10.67 10.74 9.33
CA GLY A 42 12.07 11.16 9.32
C GLY A 42 12.89 10.61 8.15
N THR A 43 12.53 9.45 7.60
CA THR A 43 13.20 8.89 6.41
C THR A 43 12.93 9.76 5.18
N LEU A 44 11.66 10.11 4.97
CA LEU A 44 11.27 10.98 3.86
C LEU A 44 11.74 12.42 4.07
N ALA A 45 11.71 12.93 5.30
CA ALA A 45 12.23 14.26 5.63
C ALA A 45 13.72 14.41 5.32
N ALA A 46 14.49 13.32 5.43
CA ALA A 46 15.91 13.27 5.07
C ALA A 46 16.17 13.04 3.57
N GLY A 47 15.13 13.02 2.72
CA GLY A 47 15.25 12.74 1.29
C GLY A 47 15.39 11.25 0.94
N GLY A 48 15.06 10.36 1.88
CA GLY A 48 15.06 8.91 1.69
C GLY A 48 13.80 8.40 0.97
N VAL A 49 13.64 7.08 0.92
CA VAL A 49 12.53 6.40 0.24
C VAL A 49 11.92 5.34 1.15
N VAL A 50 10.58 5.22 1.13
CA VAL A 50 9.82 4.13 1.77
C VAL A 50 9.22 3.26 0.66
N VAL A 51 9.53 1.96 0.66
CA VAL A 51 9.06 1.00 -0.37
C VAL A 51 8.45 -0.21 0.32
N PHE A 52 7.24 -0.59 -0.13
CA PHE A 52 6.58 -1.83 0.26
C PHE A 52 6.16 -2.61 -0.98
N PRO A 53 6.86 -3.72 -1.33
CA PRO A 53 6.71 -4.38 -2.63
C PRO A 53 5.57 -5.41 -2.70
N HIS A 54 4.57 -5.37 -1.80
CA HIS A 54 3.49 -6.35 -1.75
C HIS A 54 2.11 -5.68 -1.81
N ALA A 55 1.25 -6.23 -2.68
CA ALA A 55 -0.02 -5.62 -3.10
C ALA A 55 -1.27 -6.37 -2.61
N GLY A 56 -1.12 -7.39 -1.75
CA GLY A 56 -2.26 -8.00 -1.07
C GLY A 56 -2.80 -7.02 -0.02
N VAL A 57 -3.98 -6.48 -0.23
CA VAL A 57 -4.52 -5.37 0.58
C VAL A 57 -4.95 -5.86 1.96
N HIS A 58 -5.40 -7.11 2.02
CA HIS A 58 -5.74 -7.77 3.27
C HIS A 58 -4.52 -7.93 4.18
N ASP A 59 -3.41 -8.41 3.62
CA ASP A 59 -2.22 -8.77 4.42
C ASP A 59 -1.24 -7.62 4.59
N CYS A 60 -1.09 -6.77 3.57
CA CYS A 60 -0.06 -5.72 3.49
C CYS A 60 -0.64 -4.29 3.56
N GLY A 61 -1.97 -4.13 3.63
CA GLY A 61 -2.61 -2.80 3.65
C GLY A 61 -2.12 -1.90 4.79
N HIS A 62 -1.74 -2.48 5.93
CA HIS A 62 -1.16 -1.74 7.05
C HIS A 62 0.25 -1.16 6.76
N GLN A 63 1.03 -1.79 5.87
CA GLN A 63 2.34 -1.26 5.44
C GLN A 63 2.17 -0.09 4.47
N ILE A 64 1.20 -0.21 3.56
CA ILE A 64 0.80 0.90 2.69
C ILE A 64 0.32 2.07 3.54
N ALA A 65 -0.51 1.82 4.54
CA ALA A 65 -0.96 2.82 5.49
C ALA A 65 0.21 3.49 6.24
N ALA A 66 1.27 2.75 6.60
CA ALA A 66 2.45 3.33 7.23
C ALA A 66 3.22 4.27 6.28
N ALA A 67 3.32 3.91 4.99
CA ALA A 67 3.89 4.80 3.98
C ALA A 67 3.04 6.06 3.75
N VAL A 68 1.70 5.94 3.83
CA VAL A 68 0.79 7.08 3.78
C VAL A 68 1.04 8.04 4.94
N HIS A 69 1.09 7.54 6.18
CA HIS A 69 1.42 8.38 7.34
C HIS A 69 2.78 9.02 7.20
N ALA A 70 3.81 8.27 6.81
CA ALA A 70 5.13 8.82 6.57
C ALA A 70 5.11 9.96 5.56
N ALA A 71 4.40 9.82 4.44
CA ALA A 71 4.27 10.87 3.43
C ALA A 71 3.59 12.12 4.01
N LEU A 72 2.49 11.96 4.73
CA LEU A 72 1.72 13.06 5.34
C LEU A 72 2.52 13.79 6.43
N ASP A 73 3.27 13.04 7.25
CA ASP A 73 3.93 13.56 8.45
C ASP A 73 5.38 14.02 8.20
N SER A 74 5.97 13.68 7.05
CA SER A 74 7.37 14.01 6.71
C SER A 74 7.66 15.50 6.55
N GLY A 75 6.64 16.33 6.33
CA GLY A 75 6.82 17.73 5.94
C GLY A 75 7.38 17.92 4.53
N ALA A 76 7.49 16.86 3.72
CA ALA A 76 7.89 16.97 2.33
C ALA A 76 6.82 17.72 1.51
N ASP A 77 7.24 18.67 0.67
CA ASP A 77 6.31 19.46 -0.17
C ASP A 77 5.56 18.59 -1.19
N LYS A 78 6.18 17.49 -1.64
CA LYS A 78 5.65 16.58 -2.66
C LYS A 78 6.13 15.16 -2.43
N VAL A 79 5.25 14.20 -2.66
CA VAL A 79 5.58 12.76 -2.70
C VAL A 79 5.06 12.18 -4.02
N LEU A 80 5.89 11.42 -4.72
CA LEU A 80 5.51 10.67 -5.91
C LEU A 80 5.31 9.20 -5.54
N VAL A 81 4.12 8.68 -5.79
CA VAL A 81 3.79 7.26 -5.59
C VAL A 81 3.68 6.60 -6.95
N ILE A 82 4.58 5.68 -7.24
CA ILE A 82 4.55 4.84 -8.45
C ILE A 82 4.19 3.43 -8.01
N SER A 83 3.05 2.93 -8.50
CA SER A 83 2.62 1.55 -8.30
C SER A 83 2.44 0.88 -9.66
N VAL A 84 2.73 -0.42 -9.70
CA VAL A 84 2.39 -1.29 -10.83
C VAL A 84 1.30 -2.24 -10.37
N LEU A 85 0.30 -2.44 -11.22
CA LEU A 85 -0.79 -3.39 -11.00
C LEU A 85 -0.50 -4.71 -11.74
#